data_AF-A0AAP0GE51-F1
#
_entry.id   AF-A0AAP0GE51-F1
#
_cell.length_a   1.000
_cell.length_b   1.000
_cell.length_c   1.000
_cell.angle_alpha   90.00
_cell.angle_beta   90.00
_cell.angle_gamma   90.00
#
_symmetry.space_group_name_H-M   'P 1'
#
loop_
_entity.id
_entity.type
_entity.pdbx_description
1 polymer ?
#
loop_
_entity_poly.entity_id
_entity_poly.type
_entity_poly.pdbx_seq_one_letter_code
_entity_poly.pdbx_strand_id
1 'polypeptide(L)'
;MLIACECSGGAGPTIIATSFLLLGEDVIAYNKGKEVRLKPYGGMLSIDFGKGVGRKDVFLLNLPEVKSAHEILGVPTVSARFGTAPFFWNWGMEAMVNFVPANILRDKSKVQQLVRLFDPLVRAIDGIVGERVSMRVDLECANGRTTLGLFTHKQLSV
;
A
#
# COMPACT_ATOMS: atom_id res chain seq x y z
N MET A 1 -4.40 1.13 -15.42
CA MET A 1 -4.99 1.46 -14.11
C MET A 1 -3.90 1.43 -13.06
N LEU A 2 -3.78 2.52 -12.30
CA LEU A 2 -2.92 2.61 -11.12
C LEU A 2 -3.81 2.84 -9.90
N ILE A 3 -3.72 1.95 -8.92
CA ILE A 3 -4.40 2.09 -7.63
C ILE A 3 -3.32 2.52 -6.63
N ALA A 4 -3.52 3.64 -5.95
CA ALA A 4 -2.61 4.15 -4.95
C ALA A 4 -3.37 4.47 -3.67
N CYS A 5 -2.86 4.00 -2.55
CA CYS A 5 -3.41 4.29 -1.23
C CYS A 5 -2.34 4.94 -0.35
N GLU A 6 -2.75 5.88 0.48
CA GLU A 6 -1.94 6.48 1.53
C GLU A 6 -2.76 6.48 2.83
N CYS A 7 -2.14 6.14 3.95
CA CYS A 7 -2.71 6.42 5.26
C CYS A 7 -1.71 7.06 6.23
N SER A 8 -2.22 7.84 7.18
CA SER A 8 -1.51 8.28 8.37
C SER A 8 -2.34 7.95 9.58
N GLY A 9 -1.71 7.51 10.68
CA GLY A 9 -2.40 7.34 11.95
C GLY A 9 -3.50 6.28 11.96
N GLY A 10 -3.94 5.87 13.15
CA GLY A 10 -5.13 5.02 13.32
C GLY A 10 -4.99 3.62 12.73
N ALA A 11 -3.77 3.23 12.34
CA ALA A 11 -3.50 1.92 11.80
C ALA A 11 -3.50 0.92 12.96
N GLY A 12 -4.66 0.32 13.23
CA GLY A 12 -4.77 -0.73 14.24
C GLY A 12 -3.84 -1.92 13.95
N PRO A 13 -3.64 -2.81 14.94
CA PRO A 13 -2.72 -3.95 14.83
C PRO A 13 -3.02 -4.85 13.62
N THR A 14 -4.28 -4.89 13.17
CA THR A 14 -4.69 -5.60 11.95
C THR A 14 -4.02 -5.05 10.69
N ILE A 15 -3.95 -3.73 10.52
CA ILE A 15 -3.34 -3.09 9.34
C ILE A 15 -1.83 -3.30 9.34
N ILE A 16 -1.20 -3.24 10.51
CA ILE A 16 0.23 -3.54 10.66
C ILE A 16 0.50 -5.01 10.28
N ALA A 17 -0.32 -5.94 10.77
CA ALA A 17 -0.19 -7.36 10.49
C ALA A 17 -0.35 -7.66 8.99
N THR A 18 -1.39 -7.14 8.35
CA THR A 18 -1.60 -7.36 6.92
C THR A 18 -0.48 -6.72 6.10
N SER A 19 -0.02 -5.53 6.47
CA SER A 19 1.11 -4.88 5.80
C SER A 19 2.36 -5.75 5.84
N PHE A 20 2.73 -6.30 7.01
CA PHE A 20 3.87 -7.21 7.13
C PHE A 20 3.69 -8.53 6.37
N LEU A 21 2.48 -9.09 6.35
CA LEU A 21 2.19 -10.28 5.55
C LEU A 21 2.43 -10.02 4.06
N LEU A 22 1.93 -8.87 3.56
CA LEU A 22 2.09 -8.46 2.16
C LEU A 22 3.55 -8.19 1.77
N LEU A 23 4.40 -7.76 2.72
CA LEU A 23 5.84 -7.63 2.49
C LEU A 23 6.55 -8.97 2.24
N GLY A 24 5.95 -10.09 2.66
CA GLY A 24 6.48 -11.42 2.39
C GLY A 24 6.13 -11.95 1.01
N GLU A 25 5.18 -11.35 0.31
CA GLU A 25 4.64 -11.86 -0.96
C GLU A 25 5.23 -11.14 -2.17
N ASP A 26 5.36 -11.86 -3.29
CA ASP A 26 5.64 -11.21 -4.57
C ASP A 26 4.44 -10.36 -4.97
N VAL A 27 4.70 -9.16 -5.48
CA VAL A 27 3.65 -8.30 -6.00
C VAL A 27 3.22 -8.80 -7.36
N ILE A 28 1.94 -9.13 -7.48
CA ILE A 28 1.31 -9.43 -8.76
C ILE A 28 0.82 -8.14 -9.39
N ALA A 29 1.32 -7.85 -10.59
CA ALA A 29 0.83 -6.77 -11.44
C ALA A 29 0.59 -7.28 -12.86
N TYR A 30 -0.12 -6.50 -13.67
CA TYR A 30 -0.35 -6.80 -15.08
C TYR A 30 0.23 -5.71 -15.95
N ASN A 31 0.93 -6.09 -17.01
CA ASN A 31 1.46 -5.18 -18.02
C ASN A 31 1.10 -5.71 -19.40
N LYS A 32 0.30 -4.95 -20.15
CA LYS A 32 -0.17 -5.33 -21.51
C LYS A 32 -0.77 -6.75 -21.54
N GLY A 33 -1.58 -7.08 -20.55
CA GLY A 33 -2.29 -8.35 -20.42
C GLY A 33 -1.44 -9.51 -19.88
N LYS A 34 -0.18 -9.27 -19.51
CA LYS A 34 0.71 -10.30 -18.96
C LYS A 34 0.91 -10.08 -17.47
N GLU A 35 0.76 -11.15 -16.69
CA GLU A 35 1.13 -11.17 -15.27
C GLU A 35 2.65 -10.94 -15.14
N VAL A 36 3.03 -10.03 -14.25
CA VAL A 36 4.42 -9.78 -13.86
C VAL A 36 4.54 -9.88 -12.34
N ARG A 37 5.63 -10.50 -11.89
CA ARG A 37 5.97 -10.65 -10.48
C ARG A 37 7.07 -9.67 -10.13
N LEU A 38 6.82 -8.85 -9.11
CA LEU A 38 7.72 -7.77 -8.70
C LEU A 38 8.02 -7.89 -7.21
N LYS A 39 9.16 -7.35 -6.79
CA LYS A 39 9.54 -7.29 -5.38
C LYS A 39 8.57 -6.35 -4.62
N PRO A 40 8.05 -6.75 -3.44
CA PRO A 40 7.25 -5.85 -2.62
C PRO A 40 8.07 -4.65 -2.18
N TYR A 41 7.36 -3.55 -1.97
CA TYR A 41 7.91 -2.29 -1.50
C TYR A 41 9.03 -1.69 -2.39
N GLY A 42 9.09 -2.09 -3.67
CA GLY A 42 9.89 -1.43 -4.70
C GLY A 42 9.06 -0.53 -5.61
N GLY A 43 9.67 -0.01 -6.68
CA GLY A 43 8.97 0.72 -7.74
C GLY A 43 8.20 1.96 -7.24
N MET A 44 8.85 2.71 -6.34
CA MET A 44 8.34 3.92 -5.71
C MET A 44 7.86 4.94 -6.74
N LEU A 45 6.67 5.49 -6.49
CA LEU A 45 6.11 6.60 -7.25
C LEU A 45 5.71 7.72 -6.28
N SER A 46 6.01 8.96 -6.63
CA SER A 46 5.51 10.13 -5.91
C SER A 46 4.19 10.59 -6.53
N ILE A 47 3.09 10.45 -5.80
CA ILE A 47 1.73 10.69 -6.27
C ILE A 47 1.09 11.81 -5.44
N ASP A 48 0.41 12.73 -6.12
CA ASP A 48 -0.36 13.80 -5.47
C ASP A 48 -1.79 13.34 -5.16
N PHE A 49 -2.11 13.20 -3.88
CA PHE A 49 -3.47 12.85 -3.42
C PHE A 49 -4.37 14.09 -3.27
N GLY A 50 -3.97 15.21 -3.85
CA GLY A 50 -4.77 16.43 -3.89
C GLY A 50 -4.74 17.21 -2.57
N LYS A 51 -5.61 18.22 -2.48
CA LYS A 51 -5.64 19.17 -1.38
C LYS A 51 -5.95 18.46 -0.05
N GLY A 52 -5.05 18.58 0.91
CA GLY A 52 -5.20 18.04 2.27
C GLY A 52 -4.28 16.86 2.57
N VAL A 53 -3.93 16.05 1.58
CA VAL A 53 -2.95 14.94 1.74
C VAL A 53 -1.63 15.32 1.06
N GLY A 54 -1.71 15.92 -0.12
CA GLY A 54 -0.57 16.34 -0.91
C GLY A 54 0.19 15.17 -1.54
N ARG A 55 1.45 15.43 -1.91
CA ARG A 55 2.32 14.43 -2.52
C ARG A 55 2.85 13.43 -1.50
N LYS A 56 2.82 12.16 -1.89
CA LYS A 56 3.21 11.01 -1.07
C LYS A 56 3.94 9.98 -1.91
N ASP A 57 4.91 9.32 -1.29
CA ASP A 57 5.66 8.24 -1.92
C ASP A 57 4.96 6.92 -1.63
N VAL A 58 4.57 6.24 -2.70
CA VAL A 58 3.84 4.97 -2.64
C VAL A 58 4.62 3.86 -3.31
N PHE A 59 4.54 2.65 -2.76
CA PHE A 59 5.38 1.51 -3.12
C PHE A 59 4.54 0.31 -3.52
N LEU A 60 5.07 -0.58 -4.36
CA LEU A 60 4.35 -1.77 -4.82
C LEU A 60 3.93 -2.69 -3.66
N LEU A 61 2.66 -3.10 -3.62
CA LEU A 61 2.15 -4.11 -2.70
C LEU A 61 1.20 -5.07 -3.42
N ASN A 62 1.15 -6.32 -2.96
CA ASN A 62 0.30 -7.35 -3.52
C ASN A 62 -1.15 -7.17 -3.06
N LEU A 63 -1.93 -6.38 -3.80
CA LEU A 63 -3.32 -6.08 -3.44
C LEU A 63 -4.30 -6.85 -4.34
N PRO A 64 -5.34 -7.49 -3.77
CA PRO A 64 -6.27 -8.34 -4.53
C PRO A 64 -7.05 -7.57 -5.61
N GLU A 65 -7.21 -6.26 -5.45
CA GLU A 65 -7.85 -5.35 -6.41
C GLU A 65 -7.14 -5.35 -7.77
N VAL A 66 -5.83 -5.65 -7.80
CA VAL A 66 -5.07 -5.73 -9.06
C VAL A 66 -5.57 -6.89 -9.92
N LYS A 67 -5.75 -8.05 -9.29
CA LYS A 67 -6.22 -9.26 -9.96
C LYS A 67 -7.67 -9.12 -10.39
N SER A 68 -8.54 -8.63 -9.52
CA SER A 68 -9.95 -8.44 -9.87
C SER A 68 -10.14 -7.39 -10.96
N ALA A 69 -9.40 -6.27 -10.95
CA ALA A 69 -9.45 -5.28 -12.01
C ALA A 69 -8.97 -5.84 -13.36
N HIS A 70 -8.01 -6.76 -13.36
CA HIS A 70 -7.58 -7.42 -14.60
C HIS A 70 -8.60 -8.46 -15.08
N GLU A 71 -8.95 -9.43 -14.23
CA GLU A 71 -9.77 -10.59 -14.61
C GLU A 71 -11.24 -10.25 -14.81
N ILE A 72 -11.80 -9.32 -14.02
CA ILE A 72 -13.23 -8.99 -14.04
C ILE A 72 -13.49 -7.75 -14.90
N LEU A 73 -12.67 -6.70 -14.78
CA LEU A 73 -12.85 -5.47 -15.55
C LEU A 73 -12.08 -5.47 -16.89
N GLY A 74 -11.28 -6.50 -17.16
CA GLY A 74 -10.55 -6.66 -18.42
C GLY A 74 -9.42 -5.63 -18.64
N VAL A 75 -8.93 -4.98 -17.57
CA VAL A 75 -7.92 -3.92 -17.71
C VAL A 75 -6.54 -4.54 -17.97
N PRO A 76 -5.86 -4.26 -19.09
CA PRO A 76 -4.65 -4.99 -19.48
C PRO A 76 -3.41 -4.59 -18.67
N THR A 77 -3.36 -3.37 -18.14
CA THR A 77 -2.22 -2.89 -17.33
C THR A 77 -2.75 -2.40 -16.00
N VAL A 78 -2.40 -3.10 -14.92
CA VAL A 78 -2.88 -2.84 -13.56
C VAL A 78 -1.74 -3.00 -12.56
N SER A 79 -1.60 -2.04 -11.65
CA SER A 79 -0.71 -2.17 -10.49
C SER A 79 -1.30 -1.42 -9.31
N ALA A 80 -0.97 -1.87 -8.10
CA ALA A 80 -1.36 -1.19 -6.88
C ALA A 80 -0.14 -0.80 -6.04
N ARG A 81 -0.27 0.32 -5.36
CA ARG A 81 0.77 0.89 -4.51
C ARG A 81 0.20 1.43 -3.21
N PHE A 82 1.03 1.41 -2.18
CA PHE A 82 0.68 1.86 -0.85
C PHE A 82 1.83 2.66 -0.25
N GLY A 83 1.49 3.77 0.40
CA GLY A 83 2.39 4.54 1.24
C GLY A 83 1.78 4.76 2.62
N THR A 84 2.64 5.07 3.58
CA THR A 84 2.23 5.43 4.91
C THR A 84 2.97 6.67 5.40
N ALA A 85 2.28 7.47 6.18
CA ALA A 85 2.81 8.63 6.84
C ALA A 85 2.84 8.42 8.37
N PRO A 86 3.85 8.98 9.07
CA PRO A 86 4.96 9.78 8.54
C PRO A 86 5.92 8.99 7.66
N PHE A 87 6.60 9.71 6.75
CA PHE A 87 7.38 9.13 5.65
C PHE A 87 8.44 8.11 6.09
N PHE A 88 8.97 8.23 7.32
CA PHE A 88 9.97 7.29 7.84
C PHE A 88 9.41 5.88 8.06
N TRP A 89 8.09 5.71 8.19
CA TRP A 89 7.49 4.38 8.22
C TRP A 89 7.74 3.61 6.92
N ASN A 90 7.79 4.31 5.79
CA ASN A 90 8.13 3.68 4.52
C ASN A 90 9.56 3.12 4.53
N TRP A 91 10.51 3.81 5.17
CA TRP A 91 11.87 3.28 5.36
C TRP A 91 11.88 2.04 6.26
N GLY A 92 11.04 2.02 7.29
CA GLY A 92 10.84 0.85 8.13
C GLY A 92 10.32 -0.34 7.33
N MET A 93 9.31 -0.14 6.49
CA MET A 93 8.75 -1.17 5.62
C MET A 93 9.77 -1.68 4.59
N GLU A 94 10.54 -0.78 3.98
CA GLU A 94 11.64 -1.14 3.09
C GLU A 94 12.72 -1.96 3.81
N ALA A 95 13.09 -1.59 5.03
CA ALA A 95 14.01 -2.36 5.86
C ALA A 95 13.45 -3.77 6.17
N MET A 96 12.16 -3.88 6.49
CA MET A 96 11.51 -5.17 6.73
C MET A 96 11.61 -6.09 5.51
N VAL A 97 11.35 -5.60 4.30
CA VAL A 97 11.50 -6.39 3.06
C VAL A 97 12.93 -6.88 2.84
N ASN A 98 13.93 -6.05 3.14
CA ASN A 98 15.32 -6.33 2.81
C ASN A 98 16.05 -7.17 3.87
N PHE A 99 15.68 -7.04 5.15
CA PHE A 99 16.41 -7.65 6.26
C PHE A 99 15.63 -8.77 6.95
N VAL A 100 14.29 -8.80 6.86
CA VAL A 100 13.50 -9.88 7.45
C VAL A 100 13.28 -10.99 6.43
N PRO A 101 13.68 -12.24 6.72
CA PRO A 101 13.42 -13.37 5.85
C PRO A 101 11.95 -13.51 5.47
N ALA A 102 11.66 -13.75 4.18
CA ALA A 102 10.29 -13.85 3.66
C ALA A 102 9.47 -14.95 4.35
N ASN A 103 10.09 -16.02 4.84
CA ASN A 103 9.40 -17.07 5.61
C ASN A 103 8.90 -16.61 6.98
N ILE A 104 9.48 -15.54 7.55
CA ILE A 104 8.96 -14.89 8.76
C ILE A 104 7.76 -14.01 8.38
N LEU A 105 7.90 -13.21 7.32
CA LEU A 105 6.83 -12.33 6.85
C LEU A 105 5.61 -13.08 6.31
N ARG A 106 5.77 -14.33 5.83
CA ARG A 106 4.64 -15.18 5.40
C ARG A 106 3.96 -15.96 6.54
N ASP A 107 4.56 -16.00 7.73
CA ASP A 107 4.05 -16.75 8.87
C ASP A 107 3.20 -15.83 9.76
N LYS A 108 1.89 -16.05 9.77
CA LYS A 108 0.94 -15.27 10.57
C LYS A 108 1.32 -15.23 12.05
N SER A 109 1.80 -16.33 12.63
CA SER A 109 2.16 -16.38 14.06
C SER A 109 3.35 -15.48 14.36
N LYS A 110 4.37 -15.52 13.50
CA LYS A 110 5.58 -14.68 13.65
C LYS A 110 5.28 -13.21 13.36
N VAL A 111 4.46 -12.92 12.36
CA VAL A 111 4.00 -11.55 12.10
C VAL A 111 3.24 -11.00 13.30
N GLN A 112 2.39 -11.78 13.96
CA GLN A 112 1.70 -11.33 15.17
C GLN A 112 2.67 -11.00 16.32
N GLN A 113 3.80 -11.71 16.43
CA GLN A 113 4.84 -11.35 17.40
C GLN A 113 5.51 -10.01 17.05
N LEU A 114 5.79 -9.77 15.77
CA LEU A 114 6.31 -8.48 15.30
C LEU A 114 5.30 -7.35 15.58
N VAL A 115 4.01 -7.56 15.29
CA VAL A 115 2.97 -6.56 15.58
C VAL A 115 2.93 -6.22 17.06
N ARG A 116 3.01 -7.21 17.97
CA ARG A 116 3.04 -6.93 19.41
C ARG A 116 4.22 -6.06 19.84
N LEU A 117 5.35 -6.17 19.13
CA LEU A 117 6.53 -5.34 19.37
C LEU A 117 6.35 -3.91 18.85
N PHE A 118 5.77 -3.75 17.67
CA PHE A 118 5.66 -2.44 16.98
C PHE A 118 4.39 -1.66 17.32
N ASP A 119 3.27 -2.31 17.65
CA ASP A 119 1.97 -1.66 17.90
C ASP A 119 2.03 -0.53 18.95
N PRO A 120 2.72 -0.67 20.10
CA PRO A 120 2.82 0.42 21.07
C PRO A 120 3.52 1.66 20.51
N LEU A 121 4.59 1.45 19.72
CA LEU A 121 5.35 2.54 19.09
C LEU A 121 4.52 3.22 18.00
N VAL A 122 3.85 2.44 17.15
CA VAL A 122 2.98 2.96 16.10
C VAL A 122 1.86 3.79 16.70
N ARG A 123 1.17 3.29 17.73
CA ARG A 123 0.11 4.04 18.43
C ARG A 123 0.58 5.37 19.03
N ALA A 124 1.78 5.38 19.62
CA ALA A 124 2.34 6.59 20.21
C ALA A 124 2.60 7.67 19.14
N ILE A 125 3.10 7.28 17.97
CA ILE A 125 3.36 8.17 16.84
C ILE A 125 2.04 8.59 16.17
N ASP A 126 1.10 7.66 16.00
CA ASP A 126 -0.22 7.91 15.42
C ASP A 126 -1.00 8.98 16.18
N GLY A 127 -0.93 8.96 17.52
CA GLY A 127 -1.54 9.98 18.38
C GLY A 127 -0.99 11.40 18.16
N ILE A 128 0.21 11.54 17.60
CA ILE A 128 0.85 12.82 17.30
C ILE A 128 0.54 13.27 15.86
N VAL A 129 0.58 12.33 14.92
CA VAL A 129 0.49 12.61 13.47
C VAL A 129 -0.95 12.84 13.03
N GLY A 130 -1.90 12.23 13.75
CA GLY A 130 -3.32 12.27 13.41
C GLY A 130 -3.67 11.34 12.24
N GLU A 131 -4.97 11.13 12.08
CA GLU A 131 -5.49 10.14 11.15
C GLU A 131 -5.85 10.76 9.80
N ARG A 132 -5.59 10.01 8.72
CA ARG A 132 -6.09 10.29 7.38
C ARG A 132 -5.91 9.06 6.50
N VAL A 133 -6.86 8.83 5.60
CA VAL A 133 -6.69 7.84 4.54
C VAL A 133 -7.10 8.44 3.20
N SER A 134 -6.34 8.13 2.16
CA SER A 134 -6.62 8.56 0.80
C SER A 134 -6.39 7.42 -0.17
N MET A 135 -7.33 7.25 -1.08
CA MET A 135 -7.24 6.30 -2.18
C MET A 135 -7.40 7.07 -3.49
N ARG A 136 -6.49 6.82 -4.42
CA ARG A 136 -6.47 7.39 -5.76
C ARG A 136 -6.43 6.25 -6.78
N VAL A 137 -7.30 6.33 -7.77
CA VAL A 137 -7.35 5.39 -8.90
C VAL A 137 -7.21 6.17 -10.19
N ASP A 138 -6.10 5.95 -10.89
CA ASP A 138 -5.82 6.56 -12.18
C ASP A 138 -6.11 5.56 -13.31
N LEU A 139 -6.89 6.01 -14.28
CA LEU A 139 -7.29 5.26 -15.46
C LEU A 139 -6.83 5.99 -16.71
N GLU A 140 -6.15 5.26 -17.58
CA GLU A 140 -5.84 5.69 -18.94
C GLU A 140 -6.69 4.86 -19.90
N CYS A 141 -7.54 5.53 -20.67
CA CYS A 141 -8.45 4.91 -21.62
C CYS A 141 -7.78 4.76 -22.99
N ALA A 142 -8.25 3.81 -23.81
CA ALA A 142 -7.70 3.55 -25.14
C ALA A 142 -7.76 4.75 -26.10
N ASN A 143 -8.64 5.72 -25.84
CA ASN A 143 -8.76 6.96 -26.59
C ASN A 143 -7.83 8.09 -26.07
N GLY A 144 -6.88 7.77 -25.20
CA GLY A 144 -5.93 8.73 -24.60
C GLY A 144 -6.50 9.58 -23.47
N ARG A 145 -7.78 9.42 -23.11
CA ARG A 145 -8.36 10.13 -21.96
C ARG A 145 -7.83 9.54 -20.65
N THR A 146 -7.45 10.41 -19.72
CA THR A 146 -7.14 10.04 -18.34
C THR A 146 -8.28 10.42 -17.42
N THR A 147 -8.72 9.49 -16.58
CA THR A 147 -9.73 9.68 -15.53
C THR A 147 -9.10 9.38 -14.18
N LEU A 148 -9.39 10.21 -13.19
CA LEU A 148 -8.88 10.07 -11.83
C LEU A 148 -10.06 10.02 -10.85
N GLY A 149 -10.09 8.98 -10.03
CA GLY A 149 -10.93 8.91 -8.84
C GLY A 149 -10.08 9.17 -7.61
N LEU A 150 -10.50 10.10 -6.75
CA LEU A 150 -9.84 10.40 -5.48
C LEU A 150 -10.86 10.36 -4.36
N PHE A 151 -10.59 9.54 -3.35
CA PHE A 151 -11.39 9.43 -2.14
C PHE A 151 -10.49 9.69 -0.93
N THR A 152 -10.90 10.60 -0.06
CA THR A 152 -10.14 10.92 1.16
C THR A 152 -11.08 10.94 2.35
N HIS A 153 -10.69 10.25 3.41
CA HIS A 153 -11.41 10.21 4.66
C HIS A 153 -10.52 10.71 5.81
N LYS A 154 -11.15 11.36 6.80
CA LYS A 154 -10.43 11.99 7.93
C LYS A 154 -9.91 10.97 8.94
N GLN A 155 -10.43 9.76 8.96
CA GLN A 155 -10.11 8.72 9.94
C GLN A 155 -10.06 7.35 9.26
N LEU A 156 -9.24 6.44 9.77
CA LEU A 156 -9.14 5.09 9.22
C LEU A 156 -10.21 4.14 9.82
N SER A 157 -10.64 4.41 11.05
CA SER A 157 -11.70 3.66 11.76
C SER A 157 -12.68 4.63 12.43
N VAL A 158 -13.94 4.19 12.55
CA VAL A 158 -15.04 4.91 13.22
C VAL A 158 -15.01 4.65 14.72
#